data_AF-A0A7X7XH87-F1
#
_entry.id   AF-A0A7X7XH87-F1
#
_cell.length_a   1.000
_cell.length_b   1.000
_cell.length_c   1.000
_cell.angle_alpha   90.00
_cell.angle_beta   90.00
_cell.angle_gamma   90.00
#
_symmetry.space_group_name_H-M   'P 1'
#
loop_
_entity.id
_entity.type
_entity.pdbx_description
1 polymer ?
#
loop_
_entity_poly.entity_id
_entity_poly.type
_entity_poly.pdbx_seq_one_letter_code
_entity_poly.pdbx_strand_id
1 'polypeptide(L)'
;MTTPENISAMPPPERRVYCNRTLNLLSIRAVGYDMDYTLVHYQVEAWEQRAFLTLRDKLAGLGWPVGDVRFDPEQVIRGLLIDTKLGNLIKANRFGYVTRACHGTRPMPFDAQREVYGRTEVELSDRRFVFLNTLFSLSEASMYAQLVDRLDRGLLPGAIGYADLYWEVKRRLDEAHMEGELKAEILSCPEQFVETDPELVLTLLDQLKAGK
;
A
#
# COMPACT_ATOMS: atom_id res chain seq x y z
N MET A 1 25.70 -39.98 26.59
CA MET A 1 25.43 -39.89 25.15
C MET A 1 24.07 -39.25 25.00
N THR A 2 24.03 -37.93 24.81
CA THR A 2 22.83 -37.19 24.47
C THR A 2 22.52 -37.45 23.01
N THR A 3 21.36 -38.05 22.75
CA THR A 3 20.79 -38.18 21.40
C THR A 3 20.68 -36.80 20.75
N PRO A 4 21.09 -36.64 19.48
CA PRO A 4 20.90 -35.38 18.78
C PRO A 4 19.40 -35.09 18.70
N GLU A 5 19.01 -33.95 19.26
CA GLU A 5 17.63 -33.47 19.22
C GLU A 5 17.18 -33.33 17.76
N ASN A 6 15.90 -33.63 17.59
CA ASN A 6 15.17 -33.79 16.35
C ASN A 6 15.27 -32.55 15.44
N ILE A 7 16.09 -32.60 14.38
CA ILE A 7 16.26 -31.54 13.36
C ILE A 7 14.99 -31.36 12.48
N SER A 8 13.88 -32.05 12.76
CA SER A 8 12.82 -32.27 11.76
C SER A 8 11.52 -31.46 11.94
N ALA A 9 11.51 -30.37 12.70
CA ALA A 9 10.38 -29.44 12.68
C ALA A 9 10.82 -28.12 12.06
N MET A 10 10.39 -27.88 10.80
CA MET A 10 10.47 -26.54 10.23
C MET A 10 9.78 -25.56 11.17
N PRO A 11 10.33 -24.34 11.37
CA PRO A 11 9.65 -23.33 12.17
C PRO A 11 8.25 -23.06 11.58
N PRO A 12 7.32 -22.49 12.35
CA PRO A 12 6.01 -22.15 11.82
C PRO A 12 6.14 -21.18 10.63
N PRO A 13 5.20 -21.17 9.66
CA PRO A 13 5.32 -20.41 8.42
C PRO A 13 5.75 -18.94 8.60
N GLU A 14 5.22 -18.26 9.61
CA GLU A 14 5.52 -16.89 9.99
C GLU A 14 6.98 -16.65 10.44
N ARG A 15 7.71 -17.72 10.82
CA ARG A 15 9.12 -17.68 11.21
C ARG A 15 10.05 -18.28 10.14
N ARG A 16 9.56 -18.55 8.92
CA ARG A 16 10.37 -19.08 7.81
C ARG A 16 10.96 -17.97 6.97
N VAL A 17 12.15 -18.23 6.42
CA VAL A 17 12.75 -17.42 5.35
C VAL A 17 12.51 -18.10 4.01
N TYR A 18 11.80 -17.43 3.09
CA TYR A 18 11.51 -17.94 1.75
C TYR A 18 12.60 -17.53 0.76
N CYS A 19 13.07 -18.47 -0.06
CA CYS A 19 14.22 -18.29 -0.93
C CYS A 19 13.82 -18.38 -2.42
N ASN A 20 13.97 -17.27 -3.15
CA ASN A 20 13.77 -17.24 -4.61
C ASN A 20 15.05 -17.58 -5.39
N ARG A 21 16.22 -17.22 -4.84
CA ARG A 21 17.55 -17.46 -5.44
C ARG A 21 18.52 -17.84 -4.32
N THR A 22 19.39 -18.80 -4.59
CA THR A 22 20.43 -19.22 -3.64
C THR A 22 21.25 -18.03 -3.16
N LEU A 23 21.34 -17.87 -1.84
CA LEU A 23 22.13 -16.84 -1.18
C LEU A 23 23.01 -17.49 -0.12
N ASN A 24 24.33 -17.29 -0.22
CA ASN A 24 25.26 -17.72 0.80
C ASN A 24 25.42 -16.62 1.86
N LEU A 25 24.78 -16.78 3.03
CA LEU A 25 24.89 -15.80 4.11
C LEU A 25 26.32 -15.66 4.66
N LEU A 26 27.20 -16.65 4.49
CA LEU A 26 28.59 -16.54 4.92
C LEU A 26 29.38 -15.51 4.10
N SER A 27 29.05 -15.31 2.82
CA SER A 27 29.76 -14.34 1.96
C SER A 27 29.30 -12.89 2.16
N ILE A 28 28.20 -12.66 2.89
CA ILE A 28 27.69 -11.32 3.16
C ILE A 28 28.54 -10.64 4.24
N ARG A 29 28.98 -9.41 3.98
CA ARG A 29 29.79 -8.59 4.92
C ARG A 29 29.09 -7.35 5.48
N ALA A 30 27.91 -7.05 4.96
CA ALA A 30 27.10 -5.92 5.36
C ALA A 30 25.64 -6.27 5.13
N VAL A 31 24.78 -5.94 6.09
CA VAL A 31 23.33 -5.98 5.93
C VAL A 31 22.80 -4.56 6.02
N GLY A 32 22.27 -4.06 4.91
CA GLY A 32 21.58 -2.77 4.87
C GLY A 32 20.11 -2.95 5.25
N TYR A 33 19.62 -2.04 6.09
CA TYR A 33 18.24 -2.02 6.53
C TYR A 33 17.55 -0.77 6.04
N ASP A 34 16.36 -0.94 5.48
CA ASP A 34 15.36 0.12 5.48
C ASP A 34 14.77 0.25 6.88
N MET A 35 14.26 1.42 7.24
CA MET A 35 13.67 1.67 8.55
C MET A 35 12.18 1.35 8.54
N ASP A 36 11.43 2.04 7.69
CA ASP A 36 9.97 2.01 7.67
C ASP A 36 9.47 0.69 7.09
N TYR A 37 8.59 -0.01 7.83
CA TYR A 37 8.08 -1.35 7.49
C TYR A 37 9.13 -2.46 7.35
N THR A 38 10.37 -2.22 7.79
CA THR A 38 11.45 -3.24 7.80
C THR A 38 12.03 -3.42 9.19
N LEU A 39 12.55 -2.36 9.82
CA LEU A 39 12.96 -2.41 11.24
C LEU A 39 11.82 -1.96 12.15
N VAL A 40 11.08 -0.94 11.72
CA VAL A 40 9.94 -0.39 12.45
C VAL A 40 8.68 -0.86 11.75
N HIS A 41 7.89 -1.68 12.42
CA HIS A 41 6.57 -2.08 11.94
C HIS A 41 5.53 -1.08 12.44
N TYR A 42 4.62 -0.69 11.55
CA TYR A 42 3.52 0.21 11.90
C TYR A 42 2.19 -0.53 11.90
N GLN A 43 1.29 -0.13 12.79
CA GLN A 43 -0.12 -0.52 12.74
C GLN A 43 -0.76 0.08 11.48
N VAL A 44 -0.72 -0.69 10.39
CA VAL A 44 -1.07 -0.24 9.03
C VAL A 44 -2.47 0.36 8.99
N GLU A 45 -3.46 -0.30 9.61
CA GLU A 45 -4.85 0.16 9.58
C GLU A 45 -5.01 1.53 10.26
N ALA A 46 -4.44 1.70 11.45
CA ALA A 46 -4.48 2.97 12.18
C ALA A 46 -3.81 4.09 11.39
N TRP A 47 -2.67 3.76 10.75
CA TRP A 47 -1.94 4.70 9.92
C TRP A 47 -2.74 5.14 8.69
N GLU A 48 -3.24 4.19 7.91
CA GLU A 48 -3.99 4.46 6.68
C GLU A 48 -5.31 5.15 6.97
N GLN A 49 -5.98 4.78 8.06
CA GLN A 49 -7.19 5.47 8.49
C GLN A 49 -6.88 6.93 8.82
N ARG A 50 -5.76 7.21 9.51
CA ARG A 50 -5.41 8.60 9.84
C ARG A 50 -5.07 9.40 8.59
N ALA A 51 -4.25 8.83 7.69
CA ALA A 51 -3.91 9.44 6.41
C ALA A 51 -5.18 9.74 5.58
N PHE A 52 -6.12 8.81 5.52
CA PHE A 52 -7.40 8.98 4.83
C PHE A 52 -8.22 10.13 5.42
N LEU A 53 -8.35 10.21 6.75
CA LEU A 53 -9.10 11.27 7.42
C LEU A 53 -8.46 12.64 7.19
N THR A 54 -7.14 12.74 7.28
CA THR A 54 -6.41 13.98 7.00
C THR A 54 -6.63 14.44 5.55
N LEU A 55 -6.56 13.51 4.60
CA LEU A 55 -6.84 13.79 3.19
C LEU A 55 -8.28 14.25 2.97
N ARG A 56 -9.25 13.59 3.60
CA ARG A 56 -10.68 13.99 3.57
C ARG A 56 -10.85 15.42 4.06
N ASP A 57 -10.24 15.77 5.18
CA ASP A 57 -10.39 17.09 5.80
C ASP A 57 -9.75 18.19 4.91
N LYS A 58 -8.59 17.90 4.28
CA LYS A 58 -7.98 18.79 3.28
C LYS A 58 -8.89 19.00 2.07
N LEU A 59 -9.46 17.93 1.51
CA LEU A 59 -10.38 18.01 0.37
C LEU A 59 -11.69 18.75 0.74
N ALA A 60 -12.23 18.52 1.94
CA ALA A 60 -13.39 19.24 2.45
C ALA A 60 -13.10 20.75 2.59
N GLY A 61 -11.89 21.13 3.02
CA GLY A 61 -11.43 22.52 3.07
C GLY A 61 -11.39 23.21 1.70
N LEU A 62 -11.31 22.45 0.61
CA LEU A 62 -11.43 22.94 -0.77
C LEU A 62 -12.88 22.99 -1.27
N GLY A 63 -13.86 22.64 -0.44
CA GLY A 63 -15.27 22.57 -0.79
C GLY A 63 -15.70 21.30 -1.52
N TRP A 64 -14.88 20.24 -1.52
CA TRP A 64 -15.28 18.97 -2.15
C TRP A 64 -16.31 18.22 -1.28
N PRO A 65 -17.32 17.56 -1.87
CA PRO A 65 -18.35 16.84 -1.11
C PRO A 65 -17.86 15.47 -0.63
N VAL A 66 -16.96 15.49 0.35
CA VAL A 66 -16.28 14.29 0.89
C VAL A 66 -16.61 13.99 2.35
N GLY A 67 -17.55 14.71 2.97
CA GLY A 67 -17.83 14.57 4.41
C GLY A 67 -18.30 13.17 4.85
N ASP A 68 -18.89 12.41 3.93
CA ASP A 68 -19.46 11.08 4.17
C ASP A 68 -18.59 9.92 3.65
N VAL A 69 -17.44 10.20 3.02
CA VAL A 69 -16.50 9.14 2.58
C VAL A 69 -15.85 8.48 3.80
N ARG A 70 -15.62 7.18 3.71
CA ARG A 70 -15.12 6.37 4.83
C ARG A 70 -13.96 5.50 4.38
N PHE A 71 -12.96 5.37 5.25
CA PHE A 71 -11.89 4.40 5.03
C PHE A 71 -12.42 3.00 5.28
N ASP A 72 -12.21 2.10 4.32
CA ASP A 72 -12.48 0.67 4.43
C ASP A 72 -11.18 -0.09 4.14
N PRO A 73 -10.56 -0.72 5.14
CA PRO A 73 -9.28 -1.42 4.97
C PRO A 73 -9.39 -2.66 4.08
N GLU A 74 -10.60 -3.21 3.85
CA GLU A 74 -10.80 -4.39 3.01
C GLU A 74 -11.01 -4.03 1.52
N GLN A 75 -11.27 -2.76 1.22
CA GLN A 75 -11.58 -2.30 -0.14
C GLN A 75 -10.37 -2.38 -1.08
N VAL A 76 -9.16 -2.14 -0.56
CA VAL A 76 -7.93 -2.05 -1.34
C VAL A 76 -6.86 -2.92 -0.70
N ILE A 77 -6.14 -3.67 -1.53
CA ILE A 77 -4.98 -4.45 -1.09
C ILE A 77 -3.71 -3.96 -1.79
N ARG A 78 -2.56 -4.18 -1.15
CA ARG A 78 -1.25 -3.91 -1.77
C ARG A 78 -1.08 -4.72 -3.05
N GLY A 79 -0.45 -4.11 -4.04
CA GLY A 79 -0.17 -4.72 -5.34
C GLY A 79 -1.30 -4.60 -6.37
N LEU A 80 -2.35 -3.83 -6.08
CA LEU A 80 -3.27 -3.35 -7.12
C LEU A 80 -2.61 -2.23 -7.94
N LEU A 81 -3.26 -1.86 -9.04
CA LEU A 81 -2.91 -0.68 -9.82
C LEU A 81 -4.11 0.25 -9.95
N ILE A 82 -3.85 1.55 -9.99
CA ILE A 82 -4.82 2.55 -10.44
C ILE A 82 -4.61 2.77 -11.94
N ASP A 83 -5.67 2.56 -12.72
CA ASP A 83 -5.75 3.02 -14.10
C ASP A 83 -6.32 4.44 -14.13
N THR A 84 -5.41 5.41 -14.22
CA THR A 84 -5.75 6.84 -14.18
C THR A 84 -6.48 7.31 -15.43
N LYS A 85 -6.44 6.54 -16.53
CA LYS A 85 -7.18 6.86 -17.75
C LYS A 85 -8.67 6.54 -17.61
N LEU A 86 -9.00 5.47 -16.90
CA LEU A 86 -10.36 4.92 -16.84
C LEU A 86 -11.04 5.00 -15.47
N GLY A 87 -10.36 5.51 -14.43
CA GLY A 87 -10.96 5.59 -13.10
C GLY A 87 -11.04 4.23 -12.39
N ASN A 88 -10.18 3.27 -12.74
CA ASN A 88 -10.31 1.89 -12.28
C ASN A 88 -9.22 1.49 -11.29
N LEU A 89 -9.58 0.62 -10.34
CA LEU A 89 -8.63 -0.21 -9.60
C LEU A 89 -8.53 -1.58 -10.28
N ILE A 90 -7.32 -2.04 -10.57
CA ILE A 90 -7.10 -3.29 -11.32
C ILE A 90 -6.10 -4.22 -10.62
N LYS A 91 -6.33 -5.52 -10.77
CA LYS A 91 -5.40 -6.59 -10.40
C LYS A 91 -4.84 -7.22 -11.67
N ALA A 92 -3.57 -6.99 -11.97
CA ALA A 92 -2.88 -7.65 -13.07
C ALA A 92 -2.10 -8.88 -12.59
N ASN A 93 -1.91 -9.86 -13.48
CA ASN A 93 -0.99 -10.96 -13.25
C ASN A 93 0.45 -10.59 -13.67
N ARG A 94 1.40 -11.51 -13.49
CA ARG A 94 2.82 -11.30 -13.81
C ARG A 94 3.13 -11.01 -15.30
N PHE A 95 2.15 -11.19 -16.19
CA PHE A 95 2.25 -10.95 -17.63
C PHE A 95 1.43 -9.71 -18.04
N GLY A 96 1.00 -8.88 -17.09
CA GLY A 96 0.27 -7.64 -17.39
C GLY A 96 -1.22 -7.85 -17.72
N TYR A 97 -1.76 -9.07 -17.67
CA TYR A 97 -3.18 -9.28 -17.95
C TYR A 97 -4.05 -8.95 -16.73
N VAL A 98 -5.09 -8.14 -16.95
CA VAL A 98 -6.07 -7.80 -15.91
C VAL A 98 -6.95 -8.99 -15.58
N THR A 99 -6.97 -9.36 -14.30
CA THR A 99 -7.70 -10.51 -13.74
C THR A 99 -8.93 -10.11 -12.93
N ARG A 100 -8.91 -8.91 -12.35
CA ARG A 100 -10.02 -8.25 -11.65
C ARG A 100 -9.94 -6.75 -11.91
N ALA A 101 -11.09 -6.09 -11.99
CA ALA A 101 -11.19 -4.65 -12.05
C ALA A 101 -12.37 -4.15 -11.22
N CYS A 102 -12.25 -2.94 -10.68
CA CYS A 102 -13.34 -2.15 -10.12
C CYS A 102 -13.32 -0.78 -10.79
N HIS A 103 -14.48 -0.22 -11.09
CA HIS A 103 -14.63 1.18 -11.47
C HIS A 103 -15.11 1.97 -10.28
N GLY A 104 -14.31 2.92 -9.80
CA GLY A 104 -14.49 3.46 -8.46
C GLY A 104 -14.54 2.33 -7.42
N THR A 105 -15.58 2.32 -6.58
CA THR A 105 -15.81 1.24 -5.59
C THR A 105 -16.55 0.03 -6.15
N ARG A 106 -17.02 0.07 -7.40
CA ARG A 106 -17.92 -0.94 -7.97
C ARG A 106 -17.14 -2.04 -8.69
N PRO A 107 -17.28 -3.32 -8.30
CA PRO A 107 -16.66 -4.42 -9.02
C PRO A 107 -17.13 -4.50 -10.47
N MET A 108 -16.19 -4.72 -11.39
CA MET A 108 -16.48 -4.88 -12.80
C MET A 108 -16.83 -6.34 -13.11
N PRO A 109 -17.98 -6.64 -13.74
CA PRO A 109 -18.30 -7.98 -14.21
C PRO A 109 -17.28 -8.47 -15.23
N PHE A 110 -17.12 -9.79 -15.34
CA PHE A 110 -16.11 -10.40 -16.21
C PHE A 110 -16.23 -9.95 -17.68
N ASP A 111 -17.44 -9.89 -18.23
CA ASP A 111 -17.65 -9.52 -19.64
C ASP A 111 -17.25 -8.07 -19.90
N ALA A 112 -17.63 -7.15 -19.01
CA ALA A 112 -17.23 -5.74 -19.08
C ALA A 112 -15.70 -5.58 -18.90
N GLN A 113 -15.09 -6.34 -17.98
CA GLN A 113 -13.64 -6.35 -17.82
C GLN A 113 -12.94 -6.83 -19.09
N ARG A 114 -13.47 -7.87 -19.74
CA ARG A 114 -12.91 -8.41 -20.98
C ARG A 114 -13.05 -7.41 -22.13
N GLU A 115 -14.15 -6.68 -22.21
CA GLU A 115 -14.33 -5.63 -23.20
C GLU A 115 -13.32 -4.48 -23.01
N VAL A 116 -13.14 -4.02 -21.78
CA VAL A 116 -12.25 -2.90 -21.45
C VAL A 116 -10.76 -3.29 -21.52
N TYR A 117 -10.40 -4.44 -20.96
CA TYR A 117 -9.01 -4.84 -20.74
C TYR A 117 -8.55 -6.06 -21.54
N GLY A 118 -9.41 -6.73 -22.31
CA GLY A 118 -9.06 -7.98 -23.00
C GLY A 118 -7.94 -7.86 -24.04
N ARG A 119 -7.62 -6.63 -24.47
CA ARG A 119 -6.50 -6.31 -25.38
C ARG A 119 -5.49 -5.34 -24.76
N THR A 120 -5.63 -5.04 -23.47
CA THR A 120 -4.76 -4.11 -22.75
C THR A 120 -3.75 -4.94 -21.94
N GLU A 121 -2.47 -4.78 -22.27
CA GLU A 121 -1.38 -5.27 -21.46
C GLU A 121 -0.92 -4.17 -20.50
N VAL A 122 -0.88 -4.48 -19.21
CA VAL A 122 -0.45 -3.54 -18.18
C VAL A 122 1.07 -3.54 -18.10
N GLU A 123 1.67 -2.41 -18.47
CA GLU A 123 3.08 -2.13 -18.30
C GLU A 123 3.30 -1.15 -17.15
N LEU A 124 4.11 -1.53 -16.15
CA LEU A 124 4.38 -0.68 -14.97
C LEU A 124 5.18 0.59 -15.30
N SER A 125 5.83 0.64 -16.47
CA SER A 125 6.50 1.84 -16.98
C SER A 125 5.53 2.86 -17.57
N ASP A 126 4.30 2.45 -17.91
CA ASP A 126 3.29 3.37 -18.43
C ASP A 126 2.71 4.21 -17.28
N ARG A 127 2.78 5.53 -17.44
CA ARG A 127 2.26 6.52 -16.47
C ARG A 127 0.75 6.38 -16.24
N ARG A 128 0.03 5.73 -17.15
CA ARG A 128 -1.38 5.39 -16.97
C ARG A 128 -1.60 4.53 -15.73
N PHE A 129 -0.70 3.59 -15.45
CA PHE A 129 -0.86 2.59 -14.42
C PHE A 129 0.01 2.93 -13.21
N VAL A 130 -0.64 3.34 -12.12
CA VAL A 130 0.04 3.62 -10.85
C VAL A 130 0.04 2.35 -10.02
N PHE A 131 1.21 1.84 -9.69
CA PHE A 131 1.34 0.63 -8.88
C PHE A 131 1.32 0.93 -7.38
N LEU A 132 0.42 0.27 -6.64
CA LEU A 132 0.32 0.38 -5.19
C LEU A 132 1.34 -0.54 -4.52
N ASN A 133 2.61 -0.12 -4.47
CA ASN A 133 3.72 -0.90 -3.93
C ASN A 133 4.00 -0.62 -2.45
N THR A 134 3.56 0.51 -1.92
CA THR A 134 3.75 0.86 -0.50
C THR A 134 2.48 0.57 0.30
N LEU A 135 2.65 0.33 1.60
CA LEU A 135 1.51 0.21 2.52
C LEU A 135 0.79 1.57 2.70
N PHE A 136 1.48 2.68 2.42
CA PHE A 136 0.96 4.05 2.46
C PHE A 136 -0.01 4.41 1.32
N SER A 137 -0.25 3.49 0.39
CA SER A 137 -1.05 3.75 -0.82
C SER A 137 -2.50 3.25 -0.73
N LEU A 138 -2.90 2.65 0.39
CA LEU A 138 -4.24 2.05 0.53
C LEU A 138 -5.30 3.14 0.70
N SER A 139 -5.04 4.12 1.55
CA SER A 139 -5.84 5.31 1.79
C SER A 139 -5.97 6.16 0.52
N GLU A 140 -4.87 6.36 -0.23
CA GLU A 140 -4.85 7.05 -1.54
C GLU A 140 -5.83 6.40 -2.52
N ALA A 141 -5.71 5.08 -2.71
CA ALA A 141 -6.52 4.33 -3.65
C ALA A 141 -7.98 4.20 -3.20
N SER A 142 -8.24 4.03 -1.90
CA SER A 142 -9.60 3.99 -1.35
C SER A 142 -10.31 5.33 -1.54
N MET A 143 -9.62 6.45 -1.25
CA MET A 143 -10.14 7.79 -1.48
C MET A 143 -10.40 8.02 -2.97
N TYR A 144 -9.42 7.71 -3.82
CA TYR A 144 -9.55 7.85 -5.27
C TYR A 144 -10.76 7.08 -5.81
N ALA A 145 -10.96 5.83 -5.40
CA ALA A 145 -12.09 5.01 -5.83
C ALA A 145 -13.44 5.63 -5.46
N GLN A 146 -13.59 6.15 -4.23
CA GLN A 146 -14.82 6.83 -3.79
C GLN A 146 -15.05 8.16 -4.51
N LEU A 147 -13.97 8.86 -4.87
CA LEU A 147 -14.04 10.10 -5.65
C LEU A 147 -14.40 9.85 -7.12
N VAL A 148 -13.95 8.74 -7.72
CA VAL A 148 -14.40 8.32 -9.05
C VAL A 148 -15.93 8.16 -9.07
N ASP A 149 -16.50 7.48 -8.07
CA ASP A 149 -17.97 7.32 -7.98
C ASP A 149 -18.70 8.67 -7.84
N ARG A 150 -18.06 9.69 -7.27
CA ARG A 150 -18.61 11.05 -7.15
C ARG A 150 -18.48 11.83 -8.44
N LEU A 151 -17.35 11.68 -9.12
CA LEU A 151 -17.12 12.28 -10.43
C LEU A 151 -18.16 11.80 -11.43
N ASP A 152 -18.43 10.49 -11.46
CA ASP A 152 -19.48 9.86 -12.29
C ASP A 152 -20.87 10.45 -12.04
N ARG A 153 -21.15 10.83 -10.79
CA ARG A 153 -22.43 11.42 -10.37
C ARG A 153 -22.49 12.94 -10.58
N GLY A 154 -21.41 13.55 -11.10
CA GLY A 154 -21.31 15.00 -11.28
C GLY A 154 -21.28 15.78 -9.98
N LEU A 155 -20.83 15.17 -8.88
CA LEU A 155 -20.79 15.80 -7.56
C LEU A 155 -19.51 16.62 -7.32
N LEU A 156 -18.43 16.32 -8.04
CA LEU A 156 -17.16 17.03 -7.84
C LEU A 156 -17.17 18.41 -8.52
N PRO A 157 -16.52 19.41 -7.90
CA PRO A 157 -16.43 20.74 -8.49
C PRO A 157 -15.52 20.76 -9.71
N GLY A 158 -15.96 21.45 -10.77
CA GLY A 158 -15.20 21.63 -12.01
C GLY A 158 -15.22 20.43 -12.96
N ALA A 159 -14.74 20.64 -14.18
CA ALA A 159 -14.55 19.58 -15.16
C ALA A 159 -13.17 18.94 -14.94
N ILE A 160 -13.11 17.91 -14.11
CA ILE A 160 -11.88 17.16 -13.81
C ILE A 160 -11.94 15.76 -14.44
N GLY A 161 -10.84 15.32 -15.06
CA GLY A 161 -10.70 13.93 -15.53
C GLY A 161 -10.20 12.99 -14.42
N TYR A 162 -10.31 11.68 -14.63
CA TYR A 162 -9.80 10.68 -13.66
C TYR A 162 -8.30 10.83 -13.37
N ALA A 163 -7.50 11.17 -14.38
CA ALA A 163 -6.07 11.37 -14.20
C ALA A 163 -5.78 12.58 -13.31
N ASP A 164 -6.43 13.71 -13.59
CA ASP A 164 -6.28 14.94 -12.79
C ASP A 164 -6.79 14.71 -11.36
N LEU A 165 -7.87 13.94 -11.20
CA LEU A 165 -8.40 13.54 -9.90
C LEU A 165 -7.36 12.75 -9.09
N TYR A 166 -6.70 11.78 -9.72
CA TYR A 166 -5.63 11.02 -9.06
C TYR A 166 -4.48 11.93 -8.65
N TRP A 167 -4.02 12.81 -9.52
CA TRP A 167 -2.89 13.69 -9.21
C TRP A 167 -3.21 14.72 -8.14
N GLU A 168 -4.45 15.22 -8.08
CA GLU A 168 -4.88 16.10 -6.99
C GLU A 168 -4.93 15.34 -5.65
N VAL A 169 -5.50 14.13 -5.63
CA VAL A 169 -5.49 13.25 -4.44
C VAL A 169 -4.07 12.99 -3.97
N LYS A 170 -3.18 12.59 -4.88
CA LYS A 170 -1.77 12.34 -4.60
C LYS A 170 -1.10 13.57 -4.00
N ARG A 171 -1.25 14.73 -4.64
CA ARG A 171 -0.64 15.97 -4.18
C ARG A 171 -1.07 16.34 -2.76
N ARG A 172 -2.36 16.19 -2.44
CA ARG A 172 -2.88 16.49 -1.10
C ARG A 172 -2.41 15.50 -0.04
N LEU A 173 -2.26 14.23 -0.42
CA LEU A 173 -1.70 13.21 0.45
C LEU A 173 -0.20 13.45 0.69
N ASP A 174 0.54 13.80 -0.35
CA ASP A 174 1.96 14.16 -0.25
C ASP A 174 2.17 15.42 0.60
N GLU A 175 1.29 16.42 0.49
CA GLU A 175 1.24 17.57 1.41
C GLU A 175 1.02 17.09 2.86
N ALA A 176 0.07 16.19 3.11
CA ALA A 176 -0.17 15.62 4.44
C ALA A 176 1.02 14.81 4.99
N HIS A 177 1.75 14.09 4.12
CA HIS A 177 2.93 13.30 4.49
C HIS A 177 4.19 14.16 4.68
N MET A 178 4.36 15.23 3.90
CA MET A 178 5.51 16.14 3.98
C MET A 178 5.35 17.24 5.03
N GLU A 179 4.13 17.64 5.39
CA GLU A 179 3.89 18.70 6.39
C GLU A 179 4.20 18.26 7.83
N GLY A 180 4.61 17.02 8.06
CA GLY A 180 5.06 16.57 9.38
C GLY A 180 3.95 16.45 10.42
N GLU A 181 2.71 16.87 10.12
CA GLU A 181 1.55 16.75 11.02
C GLU A 181 1.28 15.29 11.37
N LEU A 182 1.23 14.41 10.36
CA LEU A 182 1.03 12.98 10.59
C LEU A 182 2.17 12.45 11.46
N LYS A 183 3.44 12.70 11.07
CA LYS A 183 4.63 12.27 11.83
C LYS A 183 4.64 12.82 13.26
N ALA A 184 4.24 14.06 13.48
CA ALA A 184 4.19 14.69 14.79
C ALA A 184 3.12 14.04 15.68
N GLU A 185 1.97 13.72 15.12
CA GLU A 185 0.91 13.00 15.83
C GLU A 185 1.36 11.58 16.22
N ILE A 186 2.04 10.88 15.31
CA ILE A 186 2.63 9.57 15.59
C ILE A 186 3.67 9.66 16.71
N LEU A 187 4.56 10.65 16.64
CA LEU A 187 5.56 10.88 17.69
C LEU A 187 4.93 11.25 19.04
N SER A 188 3.70 11.78 19.04
CA SER A 188 2.99 12.10 20.27
C SER A 188 2.39 10.87 20.98
N CYS A 189 2.07 9.81 20.22
CA CYS A 189 1.46 8.57 20.72
C CYS A 189 2.00 7.32 19.97
N PRO A 190 3.31 7.03 19.99
CA PRO A 190 3.92 6.01 19.14
C PRO A 190 3.36 4.59 19.37
N GLU A 191 2.92 4.28 20.60
CA GLU A 191 2.30 3.01 20.96
C GLU A 191 1.02 2.68 20.18
N GLN A 192 0.34 3.68 19.62
CA GLN A 192 -0.85 3.47 18.78
C GLN A 192 -0.52 3.19 17.31
N PHE A 193 0.71 3.48 16.89
CA PHE A 193 1.11 3.43 15.49
C PHE A 193 2.27 2.48 15.22
N VAL A 194 3.05 2.10 16.23
CA VAL A 194 4.24 1.27 16.10
C VAL A 194 4.02 -0.09 16.78
N GLU A 195 4.27 -1.15 16.04
CA GLU A 195 4.31 -2.52 16.57
C GLU A 195 5.72 -2.83 17.08
N THR A 196 5.83 -3.14 18.37
CA THR A 196 7.12 -3.45 18.98
C THR A 196 7.49 -4.91 18.73
N ASP A 197 8.65 -5.15 18.12
CA ASP A 197 9.25 -6.48 18.01
C ASP A 197 10.29 -6.69 19.13
N PRO A 198 10.04 -7.58 20.11
CA PRO A 198 10.99 -7.85 21.18
C PRO A 198 12.27 -8.56 20.71
N GLU A 199 12.26 -9.22 19.55
CA GLU A 199 13.40 -9.98 19.01
C GLU A 199 14.28 -9.15 18.04
N LEU A 200 13.83 -7.95 17.65
CA LEU A 200 14.55 -7.07 16.72
C LEU A 200 15.97 -6.77 17.20
N VAL A 201 16.11 -6.30 18.45
CA VAL A 201 17.42 -5.92 19.01
C VAL A 201 18.35 -7.12 19.08
N LEU A 202 17.84 -8.29 19.46
CA LEU A 202 18.62 -9.51 19.51
C LEU A 202 19.12 -9.91 18.11
N THR A 203 18.25 -9.80 17.10
CA THR A 203 18.58 -10.11 15.70
C THR A 203 19.72 -9.23 15.19
N LEU A 204 19.66 -7.93 15.44
CA LEU A 204 20.72 -6.99 15.03
C LEU A 204 22.04 -7.27 15.74
N LEU A 205 22.00 -7.58 17.04
CA LEU A 205 23.20 -7.91 17.81
C LEU A 205 23.82 -9.23 17.35
N ASP A 206 23.02 -10.24 17.01
CA ASP A 206 23.54 -11.53 16.57
C ASP A 206 24.17 -11.43 15.17
N GLN A 207 23.62 -10.60 14.29
CA GLN A 207 24.26 -10.30 13.01
C GLN A 207 25.59 -9.56 13.18
N LEU A 208 25.63 -8.55 14.06
CA LEU A 208 26.87 -7.84 14.38
C LEU A 208 27.94 -8.80 14.92
N LYS A 209 27.57 -9.69 15.86
CA LYS A 209 28.49 -10.72 16.40
C LYS A 209 28.96 -11.71 15.33
N ALA A 210 28.13 -11.99 14.33
CA ALA A 210 28.48 -12.84 13.19
C ALA A 210 29.36 -12.13 12.14
N GLY A 211 29.82 -10.91 12.41
CA GLY A 211 30.67 -10.12 11.53
C GLY A 211 29.94 -9.60 10.29
N LYS A 212 28.63 -9.31 10.43
CA LYS A 212 27.81 -8.65 9.41
C LYS A 212 27.79 -7.15 9.56
#